data_AF-Q8UUI6-F1
#
_entry.id   AF-Q8UUI6-F1
#
_cell.length_a   1.000
_cell.length_b   1.000
_cell.length_c   1.000
_cell.angle_alpha   90.00
_cell.angle_beta   90.00
_cell.angle_gamma   90.00
#
_symmetry.space_group_name_H-M   'P 1'
#
loop_
_entity.id
_entity.type
_entity.pdbx_description
1 polymer ?
#
loop_
_entity_poly.entity_id
_entity_poly.type
_entity_poly.pdbx_seq_one_letter_code
_entity_poly.pdbx_strand_id
1 'polypeptide(L)'
;LPIIGSDMQEVIGCAIALTLLSVGRIPLWAGVLITITDTFVFLFLDKYGLRKLEAFFGFLITVMALSFGYEYVLVKPNQAELLKGMFLPYCAGCGPVQLEQAVGIVGAVIMPHNIYLHSALVKSRDIDRKNKKEVKEANKYFFIESTIALFIS
;
A
#
# COMPACT_ATOMS: atom_id res chain seq x y z
N LEU A 1 -3.50 -17.37 6.79
CA LEU A 1 -3.54 -16.44 7.94
C LEU A 1 -3.10 -15.01 7.58
N PRO A 2 -1.91 -14.75 7.01
CA PRO A 2 -1.47 -13.36 6.73
C PRO A 2 -2.33 -12.61 5.71
N ILE A 3 -2.94 -13.31 4.75
CA ILE A 3 -3.88 -12.72 3.78
C ILE A 3 -5.19 -12.28 4.48
N ILE A 4 -5.70 -13.10 5.39
CA ILE A 4 -6.92 -12.78 6.18
C ILE A 4 -6.66 -11.56 7.07
N GLY A 5 -5.47 -11.45 7.68
CA GLY A 5 -5.10 -10.27 8.46
C GLY A 5 -5.06 -8.99 7.65
N SER A 6 -4.57 -9.05 6.41
CA SER A 6 -4.57 -7.91 5.47
C SER A 6 -5.99 -7.50 5.09
N ASP A 7 -6.83 -8.46 4.75
CA ASP A 7 -8.24 -8.23 4.38
C ASP A 7 -9.02 -7.62 5.56
N MET A 8 -8.79 -8.10 6.79
CA MET A 8 -9.37 -7.51 7.99
C MET A 8 -8.95 -6.04 8.18
N GLN A 9 -7.68 -5.71 7.95
CA GLN A 9 -7.20 -4.33 8.06
C GLN A 9 -7.87 -3.41 7.04
N GLU A 10 -8.06 -3.88 5.80
CA GLU A 10 -8.74 -3.14 4.74
C GLU A 10 -10.22 -2.89 5.09
N VAL A 11 -10.94 -3.93 5.53
CA VAL A 11 -12.35 -3.81 5.96
C VAL A 11 -12.51 -2.83 7.13
N ILE A 12 -11.63 -2.90 8.14
CA ILE A 12 -11.67 -1.99 9.29
C ILE A 12 -11.39 -0.55 8.85
N GLY A 13 -10.38 -0.35 7.99
CA GLY A 13 -10.02 0.97 7.45
C GLY A 13 -11.17 1.61 6.69
N CYS A 14 -11.79 0.88 5.76
CA CYS A 14 -12.94 1.36 5.00
C CYS A 14 -14.16 1.64 5.89
N ALA A 15 -14.46 0.79 6.87
CA ALA A 15 -15.57 1.03 7.80
C ALA A 15 -15.39 2.30 8.65
N ILE A 16 -14.16 2.55 9.12
CA ILE A 16 -13.82 3.79 9.85
C ILE A 16 -13.91 5.00 8.92
N ALA A 17 -13.36 4.91 7.71
CA ALA A 17 -13.41 5.99 6.72
C ALA A 17 -14.86 6.39 6.39
N LEU A 18 -15.75 5.41 6.16
CA LEU A 18 -17.18 5.64 5.92
C LEU A 18 -17.87 6.29 7.12
N THR A 19 -17.52 5.87 8.33
CA THR A 19 -18.05 6.44 9.57
C THR A 19 -17.63 7.91 9.73
N LEU A 20 -16.36 8.23 9.45
CA LEU A 20 -15.81 9.59 9.51
C LEU A 20 -16.39 10.49 8.43
N LEU A 21 -16.44 10.02 7.18
CA LEU A 21 -17.01 10.76 6.04
C LEU A 21 -18.49 11.10 6.25
N SER A 22 -19.22 10.19 6.90
CA SER A 22 -20.64 10.35 7.20
C SER A 22 -20.91 11.19 8.45
N VAL A 23 -19.89 11.81 9.06
CA VAL A 23 -20.00 12.60 10.30
C VAL A 23 -20.71 11.80 11.40
N GLY A 24 -20.38 10.51 11.51
CA GLY A 24 -20.95 9.59 12.50
C GLY A 24 -22.40 9.14 12.23
N ARG A 25 -22.99 9.46 11.06
CA ARG A 25 -24.34 9.00 10.69
C ARG A 25 -24.42 7.50 10.41
N ILE A 26 -23.32 6.91 9.91
CA ILE A 26 -23.24 5.48 9.60
C ILE A 26 -22.48 4.78 10.73
N PRO A 27 -23.09 3.82 11.44
CA PRO A 27 -22.40 3.05 12.47
C PRO A 27 -21.44 2.03 11.86
N LEU A 28 -20.42 1.62 12.63
CA LEU A 28 -19.37 0.69 12.16
C LEU A 28 -19.92 -0.60 11.54
N TRP A 29 -20.96 -1.19 12.13
CA TRP A 29 -21.57 -2.42 11.58
C TRP A 29 -22.17 -2.21 10.19
N ALA A 30 -22.72 -1.02 9.91
CA ALA A 30 -23.22 -0.67 8.59
C ALA A 30 -22.07 -0.38 7.61
N GLY A 31 -20.98 0.21 8.09
CA GLY A 31 -19.74 0.35 7.31
C GLY A 31 -19.21 -1.00 6.82
N VAL A 32 -19.17 -2.02 7.69
CA VAL A 32 -18.74 -3.38 7.33
C VAL A 32 -19.68 -4.06 6.33
N LEU A 33 -20.99 -3.79 6.36
CA LEU A 33 -21.91 -4.31 5.34
C LEU A 33 -21.67 -3.66 3.97
N ILE A 34 -21.31 -2.39 3.94
CA ILE A 34 -20.97 -1.67 2.71
C ILE A 34 -19.68 -2.23 2.09
N THR A 35 -18.66 -2.56 2.90
CA THR A 35 -17.42 -3.14 2.38
C THR A 35 -17.63 -4.50 1.72
N ILE A 36 -18.57 -5.32 2.21
CA ILE A 36 -18.95 -6.57 1.52
C ILE A 36 -19.49 -6.26 0.12
N THR A 37 -20.31 -5.22 -0.01
CA THR A 37 -20.86 -4.79 -1.30
C THR A 37 -19.77 -4.27 -2.23
N ASP A 38 -18.80 -3.53 -1.70
CA ASP A 38 -17.64 -3.05 -2.45
C ASP A 38 -16.82 -4.20 -3.05
N THR A 39 -16.57 -5.28 -2.30
CA THR A 39 -15.91 -6.48 -2.83
C THR A 39 -16.68 -7.10 -4.01
N PHE A 40 -18.01 -7.12 -3.96
CA PHE A 40 -18.83 -7.58 -5.09
C PHE A 40 -18.74 -6.63 -6.30
N VAL A 41 -18.70 -5.32 -6.07
CA VAL A 41 -18.49 -4.33 -7.14
C VAL A 41 -17.11 -4.52 -7.77
N PHE A 42 -16.08 -4.77 -6.98
CA PHE A 42 -14.73 -5.04 -7.45
C PHE A 42 -14.67 -6.30 -8.34
N LEU A 43 -15.29 -7.41 -7.91
CA LEU A 43 -15.40 -8.64 -8.71
C LEU A 43 -16.15 -8.41 -10.02
N PHE A 44 -17.17 -7.54 -10.02
CA PHE A 44 -17.88 -7.17 -11.24
C PHE A 44 -17.00 -6.33 -12.17
N LEU A 45 -16.21 -5.40 -11.62
CA LEU A 45 -15.28 -4.56 -12.37
C LEU A 45 -14.13 -5.34 -13.02
N ASP A 46 -13.64 -6.40 -12.36
CA ASP A 46 -12.60 -7.29 -12.89
C ASP A 46 -13.04 -7.93 -14.22
N LYS A 47 -14.32 -8.27 -14.34
CA LYS A 47 -14.90 -8.82 -15.58
C LYS A 47 -14.96 -7.82 -16.74
N TYR A 48 -14.87 -6.52 -16.48
CA TYR A 48 -14.98 -5.45 -17.50
C TYR A 48 -13.66 -5.09 -18.19
N GLY A 49 -12.53 -5.65 -17.73
CA GLY A 49 -11.24 -5.61 -18.43
C GLY A 49 -10.14 -4.79 -17.75
N LEU A 50 -8.92 -5.34 -17.77
CA LEU A 50 -7.74 -4.87 -17.03
C LEU A 50 -7.41 -3.37 -17.22
N ARG A 51 -7.51 -2.84 -18.45
CA ARG A 51 -7.16 -1.43 -18.71
C ARG A 51 -8.09 -0.42 -18.02
N LYS A 52 -9.36 -0.76 -17.82
CA LYS A 52 -10.33 0.12 -17.13
C LYS A 52 -10.11 0.10 -15.63
N LEU A 53 -9.76 -1.07 -15.10
CA LEU A 53 -9.45 -1.28 -13.71
C LEU A 53 -8.14 -0.55 -13.32
N GLU A 54 -7.12 -0.62 -14.17
CA GLU A 54 -5.87 0.14 -14.00
C GLU A 54 -6.12 1.66 -13.95
N ALA A 55 -6.94 2.19 -14.87
CA ALA A 55 -7.29 3.61 -14.85
C ALA A 55 -8.08 4.02 -13.58
N PHE A 56 -8.93 3.13 -13.07
CA PHE A 56 -9.66 3.35 -11.82
C PHE A 56 -8.72 3.42 -10.60
N PHE A 57 -7.78 2.48 -10.47
CA PHE A 57 -6.76 2.55 -9.42
C PHE A 57 -5.86 3.77 -9.55
N GLY A 58 -5.43 4.10 -10.77
CA GLY A 58 -4.64 5.32 -11.02
C GLY A 58 -5.36 6.59 -10.58
N PHE A 59 -6.68 6.66 -10.81
CA PHE A 59 -7.50 7.76 -10.33
C PHE A 59 -7.55 7.81 -8.79
N LEU A 60 -7.81 6.68 -8.12
CA LEU A 60 -7.84 6.62 -6.64
C LEU A 60 -6.51 7.03 -6.01
N ILE A 61 -5.39 6.53 -6.54
CA ILE A 61 -4.03 6.87 -6.08
C ILE A 61 -3.77 8.36 -6.28
N THR A 62 -4.19 8.94 -7.41
CA THR A 62 -4.03 10.37 -7.70
C THR A 62 -4.80 11.23 -6.70
N VAL A 63 -6.05 10.88 -6.38
CA VAL A 63 -6.85 11.60 -5.38
C VAL A 63 -6.19 11.55 -4.00
N MET A 64 -5.67 10.39 -3.59
CA MET A 64 -4.95 10.23 -2.34
C MET A 64 -3.67 11.08 -2.30
N ALA A 65 -2.86 11.01 -3.35
CA ALA A 65 -1.62 11.77 -3.47
C ALA A 65 -1.85 13.29 -3.45
N LEU A 66 -2.90 13.78 -4.14
CA LEU A 66 -3.26 15.19 -4.13
C LEU A 66 -3.76 15.64 -2.75
N SER A 67 -4.56 14.82 -2.07
CA SER A 67 -5.08 15.14 -0.74
C SER A 67 -3.95 15.26 0.30
N PHE A 68 -3.06 14.26 0.35
CA PHE A 68 -1.90 14.33 1.24
C PHE A 68 -0.90 15.40 0.83
N GLY A 69 -0.69 15.62 -0.47
CA GLY A 69 0.18 16.68 -0.97
C GLY A 69 -0.32 18.07 -0.58
N TYR A 70 -1.64 18.29 -0.63
CA TYR A 70 -2.25 19.53 -0.19
C TYR A 70 -2.07 19.78 1.32
N GLU A 71 -2.35 18.77 2.15
CA GLU A 71 -2.12 18.83 3.60
C GLU A 71 -0.64 19.11 3.93
N TYR A 72 0.30 18.46 3.22
CA TYR A 72 1.73 18.69 3.40
C TYR A 72 2.14 20.15 3.13
N VAL A 73 1.60 20.76 2.08
CA VAL A 73 1.88 22.16 1.73
C VAL A 73 1.26 23.13 2.74
N LEU A 74 0.07 22.82 3.27
CA LEU A 74 -0.59 23.64 4.29
C LEU A 74 0.15 23.63 5.63
N VAL A 75 0.57 22.44 6.08
CA VAL A 75 1.25 22.26 7.37
C VAL A 75 2.65 22.91 7.36
N LYS A 76 3.26 23.12 6.18
CA LYS A 76 4.61 23.69 6.00
C LYS A 76 5.62 23.12 7.02
N PRO A 77 5.83 21.80 7.04
CA PRO A 77 6.71 21.20 8.01
C PRO A 77 8.14 21.72 7.84
N ASN A 78 8.86 21.83 8.96
CA ASN A 78 10.26 22.24 8.96
C ASN A 78 11.10 21.22 8.19
N GLN A 79 11.50 21.59 6.97
CA GLN A 79 12.24 20.70 6.05
C GLN A 79 13.59 20.25 6.65
N ALA A 80 14.21 21.08 7.49
CA ALA A 80 15.47 20.74 8.14
C ALA A 80 15.31 19.64 9.20
N GLU A 81 14.18 19.62 9.91
CA GLU A 81 13.86 18.57 10.87
C GLU A 81 13.41 17.28 10.18
N LEU A 82 12.65 17.39 9.07
CA LEU A 82 12.29 16.24 8.24
C LEU A 82 13.54 15.54 7.69
N LEU A 83 14.46 16.30 7.09
CA LEU A 83 15.71 15.74 6.57
C LEU A 83 16.56 15.12 7.67
N LYS A 84 16.64 15.76 8.86
CA LYS A 84 17.33 15.17 10.01
C LYS A 84 16.67 13.86 10.44
N GLY A 85 15.35 13.79 10.50
CA GLY A 85 14.62 12.57 10.86
C GLY A 85 14.74 11.45 9.83
N MET A 86 14.85 11.78 8.54
CA MET A 86 15.07 10.80 7.47
C MET A 86 16.48 10.16 7.52
N PHE A 87 17.52 10.93 7.86
CA PHE A 87 18.90 10.45 7.88
C PHE A 87 19.37 9.96 9.26
N LEU A 88 18.83 10.53 10.33
CA LEU A 88 19.04 10.10 11.71
C LEU A 88 17.67 9.88 12.37
N PRO A 89 17.17 8.65 12.43
CA PRO A 89 16.01 8.30 13.25
C PRO A 89 16.43 8.36 14.74
N TYR A 90 16.61 9.58 15.25
CA TYR A 90 16.98 9.85 16.62
C TYR A 90 15.77 10.32 17.39
N CYS A 91 15.41 9.58 18.44
CA CYS A 91 14.34 9.96 19.34
C CYS A 91 14.91 10.19 20.73
N ALA A 92 15.06 11.46 21.11
CA ALA A 92 15.44 11.84 22.46
C ALA A 92 14.27 11.55 23.41
N GLY A 93 14.33 10.43 24.14
CA GLY A 93 13.32 10.05 25.13
C GLY A 93 12.23 9.10 24.63
N CYS A 94 12.45 8.34 23.56
CA CYS A 94 11.52 7.29 23.14
C CYS A 94 11.38 6.22 24.23
N GLY A 95 10.15 5.97 24.66
CA GLY A 95 9.78 4.85 25.51
C GLY A 95 9.46 3.58 24.71
N PRO A 96 9.00 2.52 25.40
CA PRO A 96 8.63 1.27 24.74
C PRO A 96 7.50 1.43 23.73
N VAL A 97 6.56 2.35 23.94
CA VAL A 97 5.39 2.57 23.06
C VAL A 97 5.81 3.10 21.68
N GLN A 98 6.75 4.04 21.63
CA GLN A 98 7.24 4.59 20.36
C GLN A 98 8.07 3.55 19.59
N LEU A 99 8.80 2.69 20.31
CA LEU A 99 9.51 1.55 19.73
C LEU A 99 8.55 0.52 19.15
N GLU A 100 7.47 0.19 19.86
CA GLU A 100 6.41 -0.68 19.35
C GLU A 100 5.75 -0.12 18.10
N GLN A 101 5.47 1.19 18.06
CA GLN A 101 4.94 1.85 16.87
C GLN A 101 5.94 1.81 15.70
N ALA A 102 7.22 2.07 15.95
CA ALA A 102 8.26 2.01 14.93
C ALA A 102 8.41 0.60 14.34
N VAL A 103 8.43 -0.42 15.21
CA VAL A 103 8.44 -1.84 14.79
C VAL A 103 7.16 -2.21 14.05
N GLY A 104 6.00 -1.67 14.47
CA GLY A 104 4.72 -1.84 13.80
C GLY A 104 4.70 -1.26 12.38
N ILE A 105 5.28 -0.07 12.18
CA ILE A 105 5.43 0.55 10.85
C ILE A 105 6.34 -0.31 9.97
N VAL A 106 7.49 -0.77 10.48
CA VAL A 106 8.38 -1.67 9.73
C VAL A 106 7.68 -2.98 9.36
N GLY A 107 6.92 -3.56 10.28
CA GLY A 107 6.12 -4.77 10.05
C GLY A 107 4.98 -4.58 9.05
N ALA A 108 4.38 -3.39 8.99
CA ALA A 108 3.35 -3.06 8.02
C ALA A 108 3.90 -2.92 6.59
N VAL A 109 5.10 -2.36 6.43
CA VAL A 109 5.77 -2.23 5.12
C VAL A 109 6.22 -3.58 4.58
N ILE A 110 6.70 -4.47 5.45
CA ILE A 110 7.18 -5.81 5.05
C ILE A 110 5.99 -6.78 5.06
N MET A 111 5.19 -6.73 4.01
CA MET A 111 4.00 -7.58 3.88
C MET A 111 4.37 -8.95 3.28
N PRO A 112 4.40 -10.04 4.07
CA PRO A 112 5.00 -11.31 3.65
C PRO A 112 4.28 -11.95 2.46
N HIS A 113 2.98 -11.76 2.34
CA HIS A 113 2.21 -12.30 1.21
C HIS A 113 2.55 -11.62 -0.12
N ASN A 114 2.98 -10.36 -0.11
CA ASN A 114 3.41 -9.67 -1.32
C ASN A 114 4.71 -10.25 -1.88
N ILE A 115 5.61 -10.72 -1.01
CA ILE A 115 6.84 -11.44 -1.40
C ILE A 115 6.50 -12.75 -2.13
N TYR A 116 5.50 -13.50 -1.64
CA TYR A 116 5.05 -14.73 -2.30
C TYR A 116 4.36 -14.45 -3.64
N LEU A 117 3.52 -13.42 -3.72
CA LEU A 117 2.83 -13.01 -4.96
C LEU A 117 3.84 -12.57 -6.03
N HIS A 118 4.81 -11.72 -5.64
CA HIS A 118 5.86 -11.25 -6.54
C HIS A 118 6.77 -12.39 -7.00
N SER A 119 7.05 -13.38 -6.14
CA SER A 119 7.80 -14.58 -6.54
C SER A 119 7.04 -15.44 -7.54
N ALA A 120 5.71 -15.50 -7.45
CA ALA A 120 4.86 -16.22 -8.41
C ALA A 120 4.73 -15.49 -9.75
N LEU A 121 4.58 -14.16 -9.73
CA LEU A 121 4.57 -13.29 -10.93
C LEU A 121 5.89 -13.33 -11.71
N VAL A 122 7.03 -13.34 -11.01
CA VAL A 122 8.35 -13.52 -11.65
C VAL A 122 8.47 -14.90 -12.30
N LYS A 123 7.75 -15.91 -11.78
CA LYS A 123 7.77 -17.28 -12.31
C LYS A 123 6.79 -17.51 -13.46
N SER A 124 5.77 -16.67 -13.63
CA SER A 124 4.76 -16.80 -14.69
C SER A 124 5.21 -16.21 -16.04
N ARG A 125 6.29 -15.42 -16.07
CA ARG A 125 6.82 -14.88 -17.33
C ARG A 125 7.73 -15.92 -17.99
N ASP A 126 7.44 -16.24 -19.24
CA ASP A 126 8.21 -17.19 -20.03
C ASP A 126 9.60 -16.60 -20.32
N ILE A 127 10.59 -17.06 -19.57
CA ILE A 127 11.99 -16.68 -19.74
C ILE A 127 12.73 -17.94 -20.13
N ASP A 128 13.44 -17.90 -21.26
CA ASP A 128 14.28 -19.02 -21.67
C ASP A 128 15.48 -19.14 -20.71
N ARG A 129 15.33 -20.04 -19.72
CA ARG A 129 16.32 -20.27 -18.66
C ARG A 129 17.64 -20.82 -19.19
N LYS A 130 17.71 -21.18 -20.48
CA LYS A 130 18.94 -21.65 -21.13
C LYS A 130 19.89 -20.50 -21.47
N ASN A 131 19.40 -19.27 -21.62
CA ASN A 131 20.23 -18.12 -21.99
C ASN A 131 20.57 -17.24 -20.77
N LYS A 132 21.80 -17.37 -20.25
CA LYS A 132 22.26 -16.61 -19.06
C LYS A 132 22.21 -15.09 -19.22
N LYS A 133 22.26 -14.57 -20.45
CA LYS A 133 22.19 -13.10 -20.70
C LYS A 133 20.78 -12.56 -20.46
N GLU A 134 19.77 -13.24 -20.98
CA GLU A 134 18.36 -12.83 -20.85
C GLU A 134 17.89 -12.94 -19.40
N VAL A 135 18.34 -13.96 -18.65
CA VAL A 135 18.06 -14.08 -17.22
C VAL A 135 18.67 -12.91 -16.42
N LYS A 136 19.90 -12.50 -16.75
CA LYS A 136 20.58 -11.38 -16.07
C LYS A 136 19.89 -10.04 -16.35
N GLU A 137 19.44 -9.85 -17.58
CA GLU A 137 18.74 -8.65 -18.01
C GLU A 137 17.35 -8.56 -17.38
N ALA A 138 16.58 -9.66 -17.40
CA ALA A 138 15.29 -9.75 -16.71
C ALA A 138 15.42 -9.46 -15.20
N ASN A 139 16.41 -10.03 -14.52
CA ASN A 139 16.66 -9.74 -13.11
C ASN A 139 16.98 -8.27 -12.84
N LYS A 140 17.71 -7.59 -13.75
CA LYS A 140 18.00 -6.16 -13.60
C LYS A 140 16.72 -5.32 -13.72
N TYR A 141 15.87 -5.61 -14.70
CA TYR A 141 14.60 -4.91 -14.86
C TYR A 141 13.66 -5.12 -13.66
N PHE A 142 13.54 -6.36 -13.18
CA PHE A 142 12.74 -6.66 -11.98
C PHE A 142 13.28 -5.95 -10.74
N PHE A 143 14.60 -5.93 -10.54
CA PHE A 143 15.18 -5.23 -9.40
C PHE A 143 14.85 -3.73 -9.43
N ILE A 144 14.94 -3.10 -10.60
CA ILE A 144 14.61 -1.68 -10.76
C ILE A 144 13.12 -1.44 -10.51
N GLU A 145 12.24 -2.25 -11.11
CA GLU A 145 10.79 -2.11 -10.96
C GLU A 145 10.35 -2.31 -9.50
N SER A 146 10.82 -3.37 -8.83
CA SER A 146 10.52 -3.60 -7.42
C SER A 146 11.13 -2.53 -6.51
N THR A 147 12.34 -2.03 -6.80
CA THR A 147 12.96 -0.96 -5.99
C THR A 147 12.17 0.34 -6.11
N ILE A 148 11.75 0.71 -7.31
CA ILE A 148 10.93 1.90 -7.55
C ILE A 148 9.56 1.74 -6.88
N ALA A 149 8.92 0.57 -7.01
CA ALA A 149 7.63 0.30 -6.39
C ALA A 149 7.71 0.38 -4.85
N LEU A 150 8.74 -0.21 -4.24
CA LEU A 150 9.00 -0.14 -2.79
C LEU A 150 9.42 1.25 -2.31
N PHE A 151 10.07 2.05 -3.15
CA PHE A 151 10.45 3.41 -2.79
C PHE A 151 9.26 4.37 -2.79
N ILE A 152 8.26 4.11 -3.64
CA ILE A 152 7.03 4.91 -3.75
C ILE A 152 5.97 4.48 -2.73
N SER A 153 5.92 3.18 -2.38
CA SER A 153 4.97 2.60 -1.41
C SER A 153 5.36 2.95 0.02
#